data_AF-A0A8J8IVI0-F1
#
_entry.id   AF-A0A8J8IVI0-F1
#
_cell.length_a   1.000
_cell.length_b   1.000
_cell.length_c   1.000
_cell.angle_alpha   90.00
_cell.angle_beta   90.00
_cell.angle_gamma   90.00
#
_symmetry.space_group_name_H-M   'P 1'
#
loop_
_entity.id
_entity.type
_entity.pdbx_description
1 polymer ?
#
loop_
_entity_poly.entity_id
_entity_poly.type
_entity_poly.pdbx_seq_one_letter_code
_entity_poly.pdbx_strand_id
1 'polypeptide(L)'
;MDEESVMIGVIVGFLVLLSPIMLYWTVALFDTIGVDRYLPNIAFMALSSLVPVLIVCALSFPVMRHYNRPYHWIKKTLLRVGVFLFAALFMLLSIVGLA
;
A
#
# COMPACT_ATOMS: atom_id res chain seq x y z
N MET A 1 1.99 -23.20 -12.76
CA MET A 1 1.86 -21.77 -12.43
C MET A 1 2.20 -21.03 -13.70
N ASP A 2 1.24 -20.31 -14.30
CA ASP A 2 1.46 -19.63 -15.59
C ASP A 2 2.53 -18.56 -15.44
N GLU A 3 3.43 -18.44 -16.41
CA GLU A 3 4.53 -17.46 -16.41
C GLU A 3 4.04 -16.02 -16.18
N GLU A 4 2.87 -15.70 -16.73
CA GLU A 4 2.16 -14.43 -16.51
C GLU A 4 1.76 -14.23 -15.03
N SER A 5 1.33 -15.28 -14.34
CA SER A 5 1.01 -15.20 -12.90
C SER A 5 2.25 -14.93 -12.07
N VAL A 6 3.39 -15.52 -12.46
CA VAL A 6 4.68 -15.27 -11.81
C VAL A 6 5.08 -13.81 -11.98
N MET A 7 4.97 -13.28 -13.19
CA MET A 7 5.33 -11.90 -13.48
C MET A 7 4.45 -10.88 -12.74
N ILE A 8 3.13 -11.11 -12.65
CA ILE A 8 2.24 -10.31 -11.79
C ILE A 8 2.71 -10.37 -10.33
N GLY A 9 3.01 -11.57 -9.84
CA GLY A 9 3.49 -11.77 -8.47
C GLY A 9 4.79 -11.01 -8.18
N VAL A 10 5.74 -11.02 -9.12
CA VAL A 10 7.01 -10.29 -9.00
C VAL A 10 6.79 -8.78 -8.98
N ILE A 11 5.98 -8.24 -9.89
CA ILE A 11 5.72 -6.79 -9.95
C ILE A 11 5.01 -6.31 -8.69
N VAL A 12 3.94 -7.02 -8.28
CA VAL A 12 3.19 -6.68 -7.06
C VAL A 12 4.06 -6.86 -5.83
N GLY A 13 4.86 -7.93 -5.76
CA GLY A 13 5.80 -8.18 -4.67
C GLY A 13 6.84 -7.07 -4.54
N PHE A 14 7.40 -6.61 -5.66
CA PHE A 14 8.33 -5.48 -5.69
C PHE A 14 7.68 -4.19 -5.16
N LEU A 15 6.46 -3.88 -5.61
CA LEU A 15 5.69 -2.73 -5.12
C LEU A 15 5.41 -2.81 -3.60
N VAL A 16 5.09 -4.01 -3.09
CA VAL A 16 4.90 -4.26 -1.66
C VAL A 16 6.19 -4.03 -0.88
N LEU A 17 7.34 -4.50 -1.39
CA LEU A 17 8.64 -4.28 -0.76
C LEU A 17 9.07 -2.81 -0.76
N LEU A 18 8.63 -2.03 -1.77
CA LEU A 18 8.89 -0.60 -1.86
C LEU A 18 7.98 0.23 -0.92
N SER A 19 6.88 -0.35 -0.45
CA SER A 19 5.88 0.36 0.37
C SER A 19 6.39 0.98 1.68
N PRO A 20 7.38 0.44 2.41
CA PRO A 20 7.92 1.10 3.60
C PRO A 20 8.70 2.38 3.25
N ILE A 21 9.35 2.42 2.09
CA ILE A 21 10.01 3.62 1.59
C ILE A 21 8.95 4.68 1.24
N MET A 22 7.88 4.27 0.55
CA MET A 22 6.76 5.17 0.26
C MET A 22 6.10 5.70 1.54
N LEU A 23 5.97 4.85 2.57
CA LEU A 23 5.42 5.22 3.87
C LEU A 23 6.26 6.31 4.54
N TYR A 24 7.58 6.15 4.56
CA TYR A 24 8.50 7.17 5.09
C TYR A 24 8.30 8.53 4.42
N TRP A 25 8.26 8.55 3.08
CA TRP A 25 8.01 9.78 2.33
C TRP A 25 6.63 10.38 2.57
N THR A 26 5.60 9.53 2.73
CA THR A 26 4.24 9.98 3.03
C THR A 26 4.18 10.67 4.39
N VAL A 27 4.80 10.08 5.42
CA VAL A 27 4.88 10.67 6.75
C VAL A 27 5.59 12.02 6.70
N ALA A 28 6.75 12.10 6.02
CA ALA A 28 7.49 13.35 5.87
C ALA A 28 6.69 14.44 5.13
N LEU A 29 5.94 14.06 4.09
CA LEU A 29 5.04 14.98 3.38
C LEU A 29 3.90 15.48 4.28
N PHE A 30 3.27 14.61 5.06
CA PHE A 30 2.19 15.02 5.94
C PHE A 30 2.67 15.87 7.10
N ASP A 31 3.86 15.60 7.64
CA ASP A 31 4.52 16.42 8.65
C ASP A 31 4.87 17.82 8.11
N THR A 32 5.46 17.91 6.92
CA THR A 32 5.78 19.20 6.29
C THR A 32 4.55 20.05 5.96
N ILE A 33 3.42 19.44 5.63
CA ILE A 33 2.16 20.13 5.38
C ILE A 33 1.42 20.46 6.70
N GLY A 34 1.87 19.90 7.84
CA GLY A 34 1.30 20.12 9.16
C GLY A 34 -0.01 19.36 9.41
N VAL A 35 -0.22 18.23 8.73
CA VAL A 35 -1.42 17.40 8.85
C VAL A 35 -1.54 16.78 10.26
N ASP A 36 -0.41 16.50 10.89
CA ASP A 36 -0.28 16.05 12.28
C ASP A 36 -0.95 17.00 13.29
N ARG A 37 -0.97 18.31 12.99
CA ARG A 37 -1.57 19.34 13.86
C ARG A 37 -3.09 19.33 13.85
N TYR A 38 -3.70 18.74 12.83
CA TYR A 38 -5.15 18.74 12.63
C TYR A 38 -5.79 17.38 12.89
N LEU A 39 -4.99 16.32 13.03
CA LEU A 39 -5.48 14.96 13.19
C LEU A 39 -4.93 14.32 14.47
N PRO A 40 -5.75 13.55 15.21
CA PRO A 40 -5.24 12.71 16.27
C PRO A 40 -4.25 11.69 15.69
N ASN A 41 -3.26 11.31 16.49
CA ASN A 41 -2.11 10.54 16.00
C ASN A 41 -2.50 9.21 15.31
N ILE A 42 -3.53 8.53 15.82
CA ILE A 42 -4.07 7.31 15.20
C ILE A 42 -4.62 7.57 13.79
N ALA A 43 -5.31 8.70 13.58
CA ALA A 43 -5.83 9.07 12.27
C ALA A 43 -4.71 9.48 11.31
N PHE A 44 -3.67 10.15 11.81
CA PHE A 44 -2.46 10.46 11.04
C PHE A 44 -1.75 9.19 10.55
N MET A 45 -1.56 8.21 11.43
CA MET A 45 -0.97 6.91 11.08
C MET A 45 -1.84 6.14 10.07
N ALA A 46 -3.16 6.12 10.27
CA ALA A 46 -4.09 5.49 9.34
C ALA A 46 -4.02 6.15 7.96
N LEU A 47 -4.02 7.48 7.88
CA LEU A 47 -3.93 8.20 6.62
C LEU A 47 -2.58 7.95 5.93
N SER A 48 -1.48 8.02 6.69
CA SER A 48 -0.13 7.82 6.18
C SER A 48 0.09 6.41 5.64
N SER A 49 -0.45 5.39 6.30
CA SER A 49 -0.39 4.00 5.83
C SER A 49 -1.30 3.72 4.64
N LEU A 50 -2.39 4.47 4.47
CA LEU A 50 -3.34 4.29 3.39
C LEU A 50 -2.81 4.77 2.03
N VAL A 51 -1.98 5.82 2.00
CA VAL A 51 -1.42 6.37 0.75
C VAL A 51 -0.56 5.34 -0.01
N PRO A 52 0.46 4.68 0.59
CA PRO A 52 1.22 3.63 -0.09
C PRO A 52 0.33 2.48 -0.57
N VAL A 53 -0.69 2.11 0.21
CA VAL A 53 -1.64 1.05 -0.15
C VAL A 53 -2.42 1.40 -1.41
N LEU A 54 -2.90 2.65 -1.51
CA LEU A 54 -3.58 3.13 -2.71
C LEU A 54 -2.66 3.14 -3.92
N ILE A 55 -1.40 3.57 -3.76
CA ILE A 55 -0.41 3.58 -4.85
C ILE A 55 -0.16 2.15 -5.35
N VAL A 56 0.12 1.21 -4.43
CA VAL A 56 0.34 -0.20 -4.80
C VAL A 56 -0.88 -0.78 -5.50
N CYS A 57 -2.10 -0.54 -4.99
CA CYS A 57 -3.33 -1.02 -5.61
C CYS A 57 -3.58 -0.40 -6.99
N ALA A 58 -3.37 0.90 -7.14
CA ALA A 58 -3.57 1.64 -8.38
C ALA A 58 -2.59 1.20 -9.48
N LEU A 59 -1.34 0.89 -9.12
CA LEU A 59 -0.33 0.38 -10.06
C LEU A 59 -0.52 -1.10 -10.36
N SER A 60 -0.99 -1.89 -9.40
CA SER A 60 -1.22 -3.33 -9.57
C SER A 60 -2.44 -3.62 -10.46
N PHE A 61 -3.46 -2.77 -10.44
CA PHE A 61 -4.66 -2.92 -11.27
C PHE A 61 -4.38 -2.98 -12.79
N PRO A 62 -3.67 -2.02 -13.42
CA PRO A 62 -3.37 -2.06 -14.85
C PRO A 62 -2.45 -3.24 -15.20
N VAL A 63 -1.51 -3.61 -14.31
CA VAL A 63 -0.65 -4.78 -14.50
C VAL A 63 -1.50 -6.05 -14.59
N MET A 64 -2.40 -6.29 -13.63
CA MET A 64 -3.27 -7.47 -13.66
C MET A 64 -4.25 -7.47 -14.83
N ARG A 65 -4.71 -6.27 -15.25
CA ARG A 65 -5.58 -6.11 -16.42
C ARG A 65 -4.84 -6.39 -17.73
N HIS A 66 -3.55 -6.05 -17.81
CA HIS A 66 -2.71 -6.30 -18.97
C HIS A 66 -2.59 -7.80 -19.28
N TYR A 67 -2.50 -8.65 -18.24
CA TYR A 67 -2.49 -10.11 -18.37
C TYR A 67 -3.90 -10.76 -18.43
N ASN A 68 -4.91 -10.03 -18.91
CA ASN A 68 -6.28 -10.54 -19.13
C ASN A 68 -6.93 -11.27 -17.93
N ARG A 69 -6.55 -10.94 -16.68
CA ARG A 69 -7.17 -11.57 -15.50
C ARG A 69 -8.62 -11.10 -15.33
N PRO A 70 -9.55 -11.99 -14.93
CA PRO A 70 -10.95 -11.64 -14.77
C PRO A 70 -11.13 -10.60 -13.65
N TYR A 71 -11.99 -9.60 -13.87
CA TYR A 71 -12.15 -8.45 -12.97
C TYR A 71 -12.49 -8.86 -11.51
N HIS A 72 -13.32 -9.87 -11.31
CA HIS A 72 -13.63 -10.42 -9.99
C HIS A 72 -12.38 -10.90 -9.25
N TRP A 73 -11.44 -11.55 -9.96
CA TRP A 73 -10.19 -12.04 -9.39
C TRP A 73 -9.25 -10.88 -9.03
N ILE A 74 -9.16 -9.87 -9.89
CA ILE A 74 -8.37 -8.65 -9.63
C ILE A 74 -8.87 -7.97 -8.36
N LYS A 75 -10.18 -7.74 -8.23
CA LYS A 75 -10.78 -7.12 -7.06
C LYS A 75 -10.48 -7.89 -5.78
N LYS A 76 -10.63 -9.22 -5.80
CA LYS A 76 -10.36 -10.08 -4.64
C LYS A 76 -8.88 -10.07 -4.23
N THR A 77 -7.98 -10.07 -5.20
CA THR A 77 -6.53 -10.06 -4.98
C THR A 77 -6.07 -8.70 -4.45
N LEU A 78 -6.47 -7.60 -5.09
CA LEU A 78 -6.15 -6.24 -4.64
C LEU A 78 -6.69 -5.96 -3.25
N LEU A 79 -7.90 -6.43 -2.92
CA LEU A 79 -8.46 -6.25 -1.58
C LEU A 79 -7.63 -7.00 -0.53
N ARG A 80 -7.21 -8.24 -0.81
CA ARG A 80 -6.34 -9.01 0.09
C ARG A 80 -4.99 -8.34 0.29
N VAL A 81 -4.33 -7.96 -0.81
CA VAL A 81 -3.03 -7.28 -0.78
C VAL A 81 -3.15 -5.96 -0.05
N GLY A 82 -4.18 -5.17 -0.36
CA GLY A 82 -4.40 -3.86 0.25
C GLY A 82 -4.67 -3.93 1.75
N VAL A 83 -5.53 -4.86 2.20
CA VAL A 83 -5.79 -5.05 3.64
C VAL A 83 -4.54 -5.55 4.37
N PHE A 84 -3.82 -6.51 3.80
CA PHE A 84 -2.58 -7.02 4.38
C PHE A 84 -1.53 -5.92 4.49
N LEU A 85 -1.33 -5.16 3.40
CA LEU A 85 -0.34 -4.09 3.35
C LEU A 85 -0.69 -2.95 4.30
N PHE A 86 -1.97 -2.57 4.37
CA PHE A 86 -2.45 -1.58 5.32
C PHE A 86 -2.16 -1.99 6.76
N ALA A 87 -2.53 -3.23 7.14
CA ALA A 87 -2.27 -3.74 8.48
C ALA A 87 -0.76 -3.77 8.79
N ALA A 88 0.07 -4.22 7.83
CA ALA A 88 1.52 -4.28 8.01
C ALA A 88 2.15 -2.89 8.19
N LEU A 89 1.78 -1.91 7.35
CA LEU A 89 2.31 -0.55 7.44
C LEU A 89 1.80 0.20 8.68
N PHE A 90 0.53 -0.01 9.04
CA PHE A 90 -0.04 0.56 10.26
C PHE A 90 0.65 0.01 11.52
N MET A 91 0.88 -1.31 11.57
CA MET A 91 1.66 -1.91 12.67
C MET A 91 3.10 -1.41 12.66
N LEU A 92 3.73 -1.26 11.50
CA LEU A 92 5.09 -0.71 11.40
C LEU A 92 5.16 0.68 12.03
N LEU A 93 4.24 1.59 11.69
CA LEU A 93 4.17 2.92 12.31
C LEU A 93 3.94 2.84 13.82
N SER A 94 3.05 1.94 14.26
CA SER A 94 2.74 1.74 15.67
C SER A 94 3.96 1.28 16.48
N ILE A 95 4.83 0.45 15.89
CA ILE A 95 6.06 -0.05 16.53
C ILE A 95 7.16 1.01 16.54
N VAL A 96 7.29 1.79 15.46
CA VAL A 96 8.33 2.83 15.32
C VAL A 96 8.11 4.00 16.29
N GLY A 97 6.96 4.07 16.98
CA GLY A 97 6.75 5.03 18.05
C GLY A 97 6.44 6.44 17.55
N LEU A 98 5.89 6.57 16.35
CA LEU A 98 5.08 7.75 15.98
C LEU A 98 3.74 7.73 16.74
N ALA A 99 3.79 7.48 18.06
CA ALA A 99 2.67 7.34 18.99
C ALA A 99 2.63 8.54 19.95
#